data_AF-A0A8T4U9J7-F1
#
_entry.id   AF-A0A8T4U9J7-F1
#
_cell.length_a   1.000
_cell.length_b   1.000
_cell.length_c   1.000
_cell.angle_alpha   90.00
_cell.angle_beta   90.00
_cell.angle_gamma   90.00
#
_symmetry.space_group_name_H-M   'P 1'
#
loop_
_entity.id
_entity.type
_entity.pdbx_description
1 polymer ?
#
loop_
_entity_poly.entity_id
_entity_poly.type
_entity_poly.pdbx_seq_one_letter_code
_entity_poly.pdbx_strand_id
1 'polypeptide(L)' 'MRDDEFLKQRLEAMWEFLFPDVKRANTVVIRFKGKWRNKFGHIKRLGNGDSEIIINSHFKNEKVPE' A
#
# COMPACT_ATOMS: atom_id res chain seq x y z
N MET A 1 -4.94 1.90 15.42
CA MET A 1 -5.21 0.72 14.56
C MET A 1 -4.74 1.07 13.16
N ARG A 2 -3.91 0.25 12.50
CA ARG A 2 -3.49 0.55 11.12
C ARG A 2 -4.69 0.40 10.19
N ASP A 3 -5.11 1.51 9.58
CA ASP A 3 -6.21 1.57 8.62
C ASP A 3 -5.71 1.93 7.22
N ASP A 4 -6.62 2.06 6.26
CA ASP A 4 -6.23 2.36 4.88
C ASP A 4 -5.60 3.76 4.77
N GLU A 5 -5.92 4.68 5.67
CA GLU A 5 -5.35 6.03 5.71
C GLU A 5 -3.90 6.01 6.20
N PHE A 6 -3.60 5.19 7.22
CA PHE A 6 -2.23 4.91 7.65
C PHE A 6 -1.34 4.43 6.49
N LEU A 7 -1.85 3.53 5.63
CA LEU A 7 -1.09 3.05 4.48
C LEU A 7 -0.83 4.14 3.44
N LYS A 8 -1.82 5.00 3.17
CA LYS A 8 -1.64 6.14 2.25
C LYS A 8 -0.57 7.09 2.76
N GLN A 9 -0.66 7.52 4.01
CA GLN A 9 0.33 8.42 4.61
C GLN A 9 1.73 7.81 4.57
N ARG A 10 1.85 6.51 4.86
CA ARG A 10 3.13 5.81 4.79
C ARG A 10 3.69 5.76 3.37
N LEU A 11 2.83 5.51 2.38
CA LEU A 11 3.22 5.50 0.97
C LEU A 11 3.69 6.89 0.52
N GLU A 12 2.96 7.95 0.86
CA GLU A 12 3.35 9.34 0.54
C GLU A 12 4.71 9.67 1.13
N ALA A 13 4.90 9.45 2.44
CA ALA A 13 6.16 9.73 3.11
C ALA A 13 7.35 8.95 2.53
N MET A 14 7.15 7.67 2.19
CA MET A 14 8.20 6.87 1.53
C MET A 14 8.50 7.37 0.12
N TRP A 15 7.48 7.79 -0.63
CA TRP A 15 7.65 8.29 -1.99
C TRP A 15 8.44 9.60 -2.01
N GLU A 16 8.07 10.55 -1.16
CA GLU A 16 8.78 11.83 -1.03
C GLU A 16 10.23 11.63 -0.59
N PHE A 17 10.48 10.69 0.32
CA PHE A 17 11.82 10.41 0.81
C PHE A 17 12.70 9.70 -0.23
N LEU A 18 12.18 8.67 -0.89
CA LEU A 18 12.95 7.82 -1.82
C LEU A 18 13.02 8.39 -3.23
N PHE A 19 12.01 9.14 -3.65
CA PHE A 19 11.83 9.62 -5.01
C PHE A 19 11.40 11.09 -5.09
N PRO A 20 12.13 12.02 -4.46
CA PRO A 20 11.74 13.43 -4.37
C PRO A 20 11.58 14.09 -5.75
N ASP A 21 12.38 13.70 -6.73
CA ASP A 21 12.40 14.30 -8.07
C ASP A 21 11.58 13.51 -9.11
N VAL A 22 10.97 12.39 -8.71
CA VAL A 22 10.24 11.52 -9.65
C VAL A 22 8.76 11.83 -9.59
N LYS A 23 8.26 12.47 -10.64
CA LYS A 23 6.83 12.66 -10.83
C LYS A 23 6.13 11.31 -10.99
N ARG A 24 5.00 11.14 -10.29
CA ARG A 24 4.16 9.94 -10.43
C ARG A 24 3.58 9.85 -11.84
N ALA A 25 3.76 8.69 -12.47
CA ALA A 25 3.26 8.42 -13.82
C ALA A 25 1.76 8.09 -13.84
N ASN A 26 1.22 7.58 -12.73
CA ASN A 26 -0.18 7.18 -12.59
C ASN A 26 -0.62 7.25 -11.12
N THR A 27 -1.91 7.02 -10.87
CA THR A 27 -2.43 6.95 -9.51
C THR A 27 -2.09 5.59 -8.91
N VAL A 28 -1.64 5.57 -7.65
CA VAL A 28 -1.37 4.35 -6.89
C VAL A 28 -2.35 4.25 -5.75
N VAL A 29 -3.25 3.26 -5.79
CA VAL A 29 -4.23 3.01 -4.74
C VAL A 29 -3.68 1.95 -3.79
N ILE A 30 -3.41 2.34 -2.54
CA ILE A 30 -2.99 1.43 -1.48
C ILE A 30 -4.11 1.20 -0.46
N ARG A 31 -4.35 -0.07 -0.09
CA ARG A 31 -5.35 -0.43 0.93
C ARG A 31 -5.08 -1.79 1.54
N PHE A 32 -5.66 -2.03 2.72
CA PHE A 32 -5.70 -3.37 3.27
C PHE A 32 -6.85 -4.17 2.66
N LYS A 33 -6.59 -5.43 2.29
CA LYS A 33 -7.62 -6.33 1.78
C LYS A 33 -7.22 -7.78 1.96
N GLY A 34 -8.22 -8.63 2.18
CA GLY A 34 -8.04 -10.08 2.33
C GLY A 34 -7.38 -10.47 3.66
N LYS A 35 -7.55 -11.73 4.04
CA LYS A 35 -6.87 -12.38 5.17
C LYS A 35 -6.19 -13.62 4.65
N TRP A 36 -4.97 -13.47 4.14
CA TRP A 36 -4.22 -14.56 3.54
C TRP A 36 -3.22 -15.15 4.52
N ARG A 37 -2.99 -16.47 4.45
CA ARG A 37 -1.98 -17.13 5.28
C ARG A 37 -0.60 -17.19 4.62
N ASN A 38 -0.56 -17.11 3.29
CA ASN A 38 0.61 -17.38 2.46
C ASN A 38 1.04 -16.18 1.61
N LYS A 39 0.52 -14.97 1.89
CA LYS A 39 0.82 -13.77 1.11
C LYS A 39 0.79 -12.52 1.97
N PHE A 40 1.80 -11.67 1.86
CA PHE A 40 1.84 -10.40 2.57
C PHE A 40 1.07 -9.28 1.86
N GLY A 41 1.02 -9.34 0.53
CA GLY A 41 0.36 -8.34 -0.29
C GLY A 41 0.61 -8.59 -1.77
N HIS A 42 0.11 -7.73 -2.62
CA HIS A 42 0.48 -7.72 -4.04
C HIS A 42 0.36 -6.34 -4.66
N ILE A 43 1.05 -6.20 -5.78
CA ILE A 43 0.95 -5.04 -6.65
C ILE A 43 0.45 -5.54 -8.00
N LYS A 44 -0.50 -4.81 -8.60
CA LYS A 44 -0.96 -5.07 -9.96
C LYS A 44 -1.38 -3.78 -10.65
N ARG A 45 -1.41 -3.81 -11.97
CA ARG A 45 -2.01 -2.73 -12.78
C ARG A 45 -3.51 -2.94 -12.92
N LEU A 46 -4.27 -1.86 -12.82
CA LEU A 46 -5.70 -1.80 -13.06
C LEU A 46 -5.98 -1.55 -14.55
N GLY A 47 -7.18 -1.92 -15.01
CA GLY A 47 -7.56 -1.78 -16.43
C GLY A 47 -7.59 -0.33 -16.92
N ASN A 48 -7.74 0.64 -16.02
CA ASN A 48 -7.69 2.07 -16.32
C ASN A 48 -6.25 2.64 -16.38
N GLY A 49 -5.22 1.79 -16.18
CA GLY A 49 -3.82 2.19 -16.21
C GLY A 49 -3.21 2.54 -14.85
N ASP A 50 -4.02 2.66 -13.80
CA ASP A 50 -3.56 2.89 -12.43
C ASP A 50 -2.91 1.64 -11.82
N SER A 51 -2.26 1.80 -10.67
CA SER A 51 -1.66 0.70 -9.91
C SER A 51 -2.44 0.48 -8.61
N GLU A 52 -2.68 -0.78 -8.25
CA GLU A 52 -3.24 -1.16 -6.96
C GLU A 52 -2.17 -1.89 -6.14
N ILE A 53 -1.94 -1.42 -4.91
CA ILE A 53 -1.13 -2.08 -3.88
C ILE A 53 -2.08 -2.58 -2.80
N ILE A 54 -2.11 -3.90 -2.60
CA ILE A 54 -2.90 -4.52 -1.55
C ILE A 54 -1.99 -5.06 -0.47
N ILE A 55 -2.24 -4.68 0.77
CA ILE A 55 -1.61 -5.24 1.95
C ILE A 55 -2.57 -6.19 2.66
N ASN A 56 -2.07 -7.31 3.17
CA ASN A 56 -2.88 -8.28 3.90
C ASN A 56 -3.46 -7.67 5.18
N SER A 57 -4.75 -7.86 5.43
CA SER A 57 -5.44 -7.24 6.57
C SER A 57 -4.98 -7.77 7.93
N HIS A 58 -4.24 -8.88 7.99
CA HIS A 58 -3.60 -9.33 9.25
C HIS A 58 -2.66 -8.27 9.82
N PHE A 59 -2.04 -7.44 8.98
CA PHE A 59 -1.15 -6.36 9.39
C PHE A 59 -1.87 -5.14 9.97
N LYS A 60 -3.21 -5.09 9.93
CA LYS A 60 -3.98 -4.08 10.67
C LYS A 60 -3.79 -4.18 12.18
N ASN A 61 -3.51 -5.39 12.66
CA ASN A 61 -3.31 -5.68 14.06
C ASN A 61 -1.92 -5.19 14.49
N GLU A 62 -1.89 -4.26 15.44
CA GLU A 62 -0.67 -3.64 15.97
C GLU A 62 0.24 -4.63 16.72
N LYS A 63 -0.29 -5.78 17.14
CA LYS A 63 0.55 -6.87 17.68
C LYS A 63 1.44 -7.52 16.61
N VAL A 64 1.15 -7.29 15.33
CA VAL A 64 2.00 -7.73 14.22
C VAL A 64 3.05 -6.64 13.99
N PRO A 65 4.36 -6.94 14.13
CA PRO A 65 5.43 -5.99 13.89
C PRO A 65 5.38 -5.36 12.49
N GLU A 66 6.00 -4.19 12.36
CA GLU A 66 6.17 -3.47 11.08
C GLU A 66 7.27 -4.07 10.22
#